data_AF-A0A3M1XVN1-F1
#
_entry.id   AF-A0A3M1XVN1-F1
#
_cell.length_a   1.000
_cell.length_b   1.000
_cell.length_c   1.000
_cell.angle_alpha   90.00
_cell.angle_beta   90.00
_cell.angle_gamma   90.00
#
_symmetry.space_group_name_H-M   'P 1'
#
loop_
_entity.id
_entity.type
_entity.pdbx_description
1 polymer ?
#
loop_
_entity_poly.entity_id
_entity_poly.type
_entity_poly.pdbx_seq_one_letter_code
_entity_poly.pdbx_strand_id
1 'polypeptide(L)'
;MAFRIPRGYDVQNVPYRELSEGVRPGVTAIPLEAWSGLPPVRVDELHDDPIVFEPGTLVGIATGGDAVGKLFPAHALSGTNQITLAFSADDSKWGLPTADTTPTADAVCGGQVKPLGVVYQPVYSFNLQTQFTNYKRNESVGILTDYLIQVPVRTSAEHAIQPGDLVMVNKTANRYGRIASATDANSQLGTFQAWDGSTVGDLEFVVGRCFNSFVFATGANTSILKDDSTAAITSAGREEFKGLDKVQTVPGLGLAGSGTGGIPAWLTSAISDGSGNYRALTILVRL
;
A
#
# COMPACT_ATOMS: atom_id res chain seq x y z
N MET A 1 -40.95 -19.90 -33.32
CA MET A 1 -41.24 -19.51 -31.93
C MET A 1 -40.44 -18.23 -31.67
N ALA A 2 -41.10 -17.06 -31.67
CA ALA A 2 -40.42 -15.77 -31.63
C ALA A 2 -40.20 -15.33 -30.17
N PHE A 3 -38.94 -15.21 -29.76
CA PHE A 3 -38.58 -14.63 -28.47
C PHE A 3 -38.95 -13.14 -28.46
N ARG A 4 -39.88 -12.78 -27.57
CA ARG A 4 -40.24 -11.38 -27.32
C ARG A 4 -39.18 -10.77 -26.41
N ILE A 5 -38.36 -9.88 -26.95
CA ILE A 5 -37.46 -9.02 -26.17
C ILE A 5 -38.29 -7.86 -25.62
N PRO A 6 -38.28 -7.59 -24.29
CA PRO A 6 -38.99 -6.46 -23.72
C PRO A 6 -38.39 -5.14 -24.25
N ARG A 7 -39.26 -4.26 -24.75
CA ARG A 7 -38.91 -2.90 -25.17
C ARG A 7 -38.85 -2.00 -23.94
N GLY A 8 -37.74 -1.30 -23.80
CA GLY A 8 -37.54 -0.24 -22.81
C GLY A 8 -36.52 -0.60 -21.76
N TYR A 9 -35.24 -0.43 -22.09
CA TYR A 9 -34.33 0.41 -21.33
C TYR A 9 -33.28 0.92 -22.32
N ASP A 10 -33.26 2.23 -22.48
CA ASP A 10 -32.36 2.98 -23.34
C ASP A 10 -30.91 2.56 -23.15
N VAL A 11 -30.12 2.68 -24.24
CA VAL A 11 -28.67 2.73 -24.15
C VAL A 11 -28.32 3.80 -23.12
N GLN A 12 -27.87 3.37 -21.95
CA GLN A 12 -27.39 4.27 -20.92
C GLN A 12 -26.06 4.85 -21.43
N ASN A 13 -26.13 5.98 -22.12
CA ASN A 13 -24.96 6.81 -22.39
C ASN A 13 -24.45 7.28 -21.03
N VAL A 14 -23.41 6.61 -20.54
CA VAL A 14 -22.73 7.00 -19.31
C VAL A 14 -22.16 8.41 -19.54
N PRO A 15 -22.38 9.38 -18.64
CA PRO A 15 -21.99 10.77 -18.86
C PRO A 15 -20.48 11.04 -18.77
N TYR A 16 -19.63 10.00 -18.78
CA TYR A 16 -18.18 10.15 -18.83
C TYR A 16 -17.62 9.63 -20.16
N ARG A 17 -16.85 10.50 -20.81
CA ARG A 17 -16.05 10.21 -22.00
C ARG A 17 -14.67 9.78 -21.51
N GLU A 18 -14.30 8.52 -21.73
CA GLU A 18 -12.90 8.10 -21.56
C GLU A 18 -12.02 8.95 -22.49
N LEU A 19 -11.05 9.66 -21.91
CA LEU A 19 -10.14 10.57 -22.63
C LEU A 19 -9.03 9.81 -23.40
N SER A 20 -8.96 8.48 -23.29
CA SER A 20 -8.06 7.63 -24.05
C SER A 20 -8.60 6.20 -24.12
N GLU A 21 -8.89 5.73 -25.33
CA GLU A 21 -9.27 4.34 -25.62
C GLU A 21 -7.98 3.49 -25.67
N GLY A 22 -7.55 2.99 -24.51
CA GLY A 22 -6.46 2.02 -24.40
C GLY A 22 -7.04 0.64 -24.20
N VAL A 23 -6.61 -0.34 -24.99
CA VAL A 23 -6.86 -1.76 -24.70
C VAL A 23 -6.34 -2.02 -23.29
N ARG A 24 -7.25 -2.17 -22.31
CA ARG A 24 -6.87 -2.48 -20.94
C ARG A 24 -6.13 -3.82 -20.97
N PRO A 25 -4.90 -3.92 -20.42
CA PRO A 25 -4.32 -5.20 -20.09
C PRO A 25 -5.37 -5.99 -19.29
N GLY A 26 -5.56 -7.27 -19.61
CA GLY A 26 -6.48 -8.11 -18.85
C GLY A 26 -6.20 -7.94 -17.36
N VAL A 27 -7.20 -7.54 -16.58
CA VAL A 27 -7.11 -7.25 -15.13
C VAL A 27 -6.95 -8.55 -14.33
N THR A 28 -6.32 -9.57 -14.90
CA THR A 28 -5.97 -10.78 -14.19
C THR A 28 -4.83 -10.43 -13.25
N ALA A 29 -5.13 -10.44 -11.95
CA ALA A 29 -4.15 -10.54 -10.89
C ALA A 29 -3.07 -11.54 -11.32
N ILE A 30 -1.83 -11.08 -11.45
CA ILE A 30 -0.74 -11.99 -11.78
C ILE A 30 -0.68 -12.97 -10.60
N PRO A 31 -0.81 -14.30 -10.81
CA PRO A 31 -0.74 -15.26 -9.73
C PRO A 31 0.70 -15.33 -9.25
N LEU A 32 1.07 -14.41 -8.37
CA LEU A 32 2.37 -14.28 -7.75
C LEU A 32 2.18 -14.39 -6.25
N GLU A 33 2.85 -15.37 -5.66
CA GLU A 33 2.88 -15.57 -4.23
C GLU A 33 3.83 -14.54 -3.60
N ALA A 34 3.43 -13.95 -2.47
CA ALA A 34 4.34 -13.19 -1.65
C ALA A 34 5.37 -14.12 -1.00
N TRP A 35 6.59 -13.63 -0.78
CA TRP A 35 7.60 -14.42 -0.10
C TRP A 35 7.13 -14.80 1.31
N SER A 36 7.18 -16.09 1.65
CA SER A 36 6.67 -16.62 2.92
C SER A 36 7.45 -16.14 4.14
N GLY A 37 8.71 -15.72 3.94
CA GLY A 37 9.56 -15.16 5.00
C GLY A 37 9.28 -13.70 5.35
N LEU A 38 8.27 -13.05 4.74
CA LEU A 38 7.96 -11.66 5.05
C LEU A 38 7.40 -11.50 6.48
N PRO A 39 7.93 -10.55 7.27
CA PRO A 39 7.34 -10.21 8.55
C PRO A 39 5.95 -9.59 8.39
N PRO A 40 5.02 -9.80 9.33
CA PRO A 40 3.72 -9.15 9.33
C PRO A 40 3.88 -7.64 9.53
N VAL A 41 3.19 -6.84 8.72
CA VAL A 41 3.06 -5.38 8.91
C VAL A 41 1.93 -5.06 9.88
N ARG A 42 0.86 -5.86 9.88
CA ARG A 42 -0.30 -5.77 10.77
C ARG A 42 -0.98 -7.12 10.88
N VAL A 43 -1.79 -7.31 11.92
CA VAL A 43 -2.68 -8.47 12.07
C VAL A 43 -4.10 -8.00 11.76
N ASP A 44 -4.83 -8.79 10.97
CA ASP A 44 -6.25 -8.57 10.73
C ASP A 44 -7.04 -8.92 12.00
N GLU A 45 -7.61 -7.93 12.66
CA GLU A 45 -8.31 -8.08 13.95
C GLU A 45 -9.52 -9.02 13.87
N LEU A 46 -10.13 -9.17 12.70
CA LEU A 46 -11.35 -9.96 12.53
C LEU A 46 -11.05 -11.46 12.38
N HIS A 47 -9.87 -11.77 11.84
CA HIS A 47 -9.51 -13.13 11.46
C HIS A 47 -8.24 -13.66 12.16
N ASP A 48 -7.54 -12.80 12.91
CA ASP A 48 -6.25 -13.08 13.54
C ASP A 48 -5.18 -13.57 12.54
N ASP A 49 -5.29 -13.08 11.30
CA ASP A 49 -4.43 -13.46 10.19
C ASP A 49 -3.35 -12.38 9.93
N PRO A 50 -2.08 -12.76 9.71
CA PRO A 50 -1.00 -11.81 9.51
C PRO A 50 -1.06 -11.22 8.09
N ILE A 51 -1.13 -9.90 8.00
CA ILE A 51 -1.01 -9.12 6.77
C ILE A 51 0.47 -8.79 6.55
N VAL A 52 0.99 -9.09 5.36
CA VAL A 52 2.37 -8.82 4.96
C VAL A 52 2.51 -7.66 3.99
N PHE A 53 1.49 -7.31 3.19
CA PHE A 53 1.45 -6.06 2.41
C PHE A 53 0.19 -5.26 2.72
N GLU A 54 0.35 -3.97 2.99
CA GLU A 54 -0.77 -3.04 3.06
C GLU A 54 -1.10 -2.48 1.66
N PRO A 55 -2.36 -2.09 1.41
CA PRO A 55 -2.71 -1.30 0.24
C PRO A 55 -1.80 -0.07 0.12
N GLY A 56 -1.33 0.23 -1.08
CA GLY A 56 -0.39 1.33 -1.34
C GLY A 56 1.08 0.89 -1.31
N THR A 57 1.41 -0.33 -0.91
CA THR A 57 2.80 -0.83 -0.94
C THR A 57 3.27 -1.05 -2.38
N LEU A 58 4.42 -0.48 -2.73
CA LEU A 58 5.12 -0.77 -3.98
C LEU A 58 5.78 -2.14 -3.90
N VAL A 59 5.51 -2.97 -4.90
CA VAL A 59 5.98 -4.36 -4.95
C VAL A 59 6.64 -4.67 -6.28
N GLY A 60 7.51 -5.67 -6.27
CA GLY A 60 8.20 -6.18 -7.44
C GLY A 60 8.54 -7.66 -7.30
N ILE A 61 9.22 -8.21 -8.30
CA ILE A 61 9.71 -9.59 -8.25
C ILE A 61 11.15 -9.58 -7.79
N ALA A 62 11.43 -10.33 -6.72
CA ALA A 62 12.80 -10.55 -6.29
C ALA A 62 13.56 -11.38 -7.32
N THR A 63 14.77 -10.93 -7.68
CA THR A 63 15.56 -11.51 -8.79
C THR A 63 16.60 -12.52 -8.32
N GLY A 64 16.82 -12.65 -7.01
CA GLY A 64 17.71 -13.66 -6.44
C GLY A 64 17.47 -13.88 -4.94
N GLY A 65 18.40 -14.55 -4.27
CA GLY A 65 18.29 -14.90 -2.85
C GLY A 65 17.14 -15.87 -2.55
N ASP A 66 16.78 -15.98 -1.27
CA ASP A 66 15.72 -16.87 -0.78
C ASP A 66 14.31 -16.45 -1.22
N ALA A 67 14.12 -15.20 -1.64
CA ALA A 67 12.85 -14.66 -2.14
C ALA A 67 12.72 -14.71 -3.67
N VAL A 68 13.69 -15.28 -4.40
CA VAL A 68 13.71 -15.27 -5.86
C VAL A 68 12.38 -15.74 -6.48
N GLY A 69 11.88 -14.97 -7.45
CA GLY A 69 10.63 -15.26 -8.16
C GLY A 69 9.36 -15.02 -7.33
N LYS A 70 9.47 -14.53 -6.10
CA LYS A 70 8.34 -14.17 -5.24
C LYS A 70 8.12 -12.66 -5.21
N LEU A 71 6.89 -12.27 -4.87
CA LEU A 71 6.54 -10.87 -4.67
C LEU A 71 7.21 -10.33 -3.39
N PHE A 72 7.89 -9.20 -3.50
CA PHE A 72 8.68 -8.58 -2.43
C PHE A 72 8.49 -7.04 -2.46
N PRO A 73 8.64 -6.31 -1.33
CA PRO A 73 8.65 -4.85 -1.35
C PRO A 73 9.69 -4.32 -2.33
N ALA A 74 9.27 -3.42 -3.23
CA ALA A 74 10.19 -2.75 -4.14
C ALA A 74 11.19 -1.91 -3.34
N HIS A 75 12.47 -1.97 -3.72
CA HIS A 75 13.55 -1.24 -3.07
C HIS A 75 14.79 -1.15 -3.98
N ALA A 76 15.59 -0.11 -3.77
CA ALA A 76 16.79 0.18 -4.55
C ALA A 76 18.10 -0.16 -3.81
N LEU A 77 18.06 -1.00 -2.78
CA LEU A 77 19.26 -1.47 -2.10
C LEU A 77 20.06 -2.43 -3.00
N SER A 78 21.35 -2.17 -3.16
CA SER A 78 22.27 -3.01 -3.93
C SER A 78 23.39 -3.58 -3.05
N GLY A 79 23.81 -4.83 -3.28
CA GLY A 79 25.02 -5.42 -2.71
C GLY A 79 24.91 -5.70 -1.19
N THR A 80 25.96 -5.33 -0.45
CA THR A 80 26.09 -5.60 1.01
C THR A 80 25.16 -4.78 1.90
N ASN A 81 24.31 -3.92 1.33
CA ASN A 81 23.31 -3.20 2.10
C ASN A 81 22.36 -4.21 2.75
N GLN A 82 22.20 -4.13 4.07
CA GLN A 82 21.40 -5.10 4.81
C GLN A 82 19.94 -4.68 4.82
N ILE A 83 19.05 -5.67 4.71
CA ILE A 83 17.62 -5.49 4.97
C ILE A 83 17.35 -5.98 6.39
N THR A 84 16.70 -5.16 7.20
CA THR A 84 16.19 -5.59 8.50
C THR A 84 14.73 -6.03 8.34
N LEU A 85 14.47 -7.32 8.51
CA LEU A 85 13.12 -7.86 8.63
C LEU A 85 12.70 -7.78 10.09
N ALA A 86 11.66 -6.99 10.36
CA ALA A 86 11.21 -6.63 11.68
C ALA A 86 10.13 -7.59 12.19
N PHE A 87 10.52 -8.51 13.07
CA PHE A 87 9.63 -9.50 13.66
C PHE A 87 9.33 -9.19 15.13
N SER A 88 8.21 -9.70 15.61
CA SER A 88 7.77 -9.62 16.99
C SER A 88 7.73 -11.01 17.65
N ALA A 89 7.72 -11.04 18.99
CA ALA A 89 7.56 -12.30 19.73
C ALA A 89 6.26 -13.04 19.36
N ASP A 90 5.20 -12.30 19.03
CA ASP A 90 3.91 -12.85 18.61
C ASP A 90 3.97 -13.55 17.26
N ASP A 91 4.97 -13.30 16.42
CA ASP A 91 5.02 -13.84 15.06
C ASP A 91 5.28 -15.35 15.05
N SER A 92 5.78 -15.90 16.16
CA SER A 92 5.86 -17.35 16.39
C SER A 92 4.51 -18.07 16.27
N LYS A 93 3.39 -17.38 16.52
CA LYS A 93 2.04 -17.94 16.40
C LYS A 93 1.75 -18.45 14.99
N TRP A 94 2.37 -17.84 13.98
CA TRP A 94 2.24 -18.21 12.58
C TRP A 94 3.50 -18.93 12.06
N GLY A 95 4.38 -19.40 12.95
CA GLY A 95 5.63 -20.09 12.62
C GLY A 95 6.64 -19.21 11.88
N LEU A 96 6.65 -17.91 12.15
CA LEU A 96 7.65 -16.96 11.66
C LEU A 96 8.73 -16.74 12.75
N PRO A 97 9.91 -16.18 12.38
CA PRO A 97 10.93 -15.78 13.34
C PRO A 97 10.37 -14.87 14.45
N THR A 98 10.95 -14.95 15.65
CA THR A 98 10.51 -14.21 16.84
C THR A 98 11.29 -12.95 17.14
N ALA A 99 12.34 -12.68 16.36
CA ALA A 99 13.22 -11.55 16.55
C ALA A 99 13.64 -11.00 15.19
N ASP A 100 13.90 -9.68 15.17
CA ASP A 100 14.42 -9.00 14.00
C ASP A 100 15.62 -9.75 13.43
N THR A 101 15.58 -9.98 12.12
CA THR A 101 16.70 -10.57 11.38
C THR A 101 17.25 -9.51 10.46
N THR A 102 18.58 -9.42 10.37
CA THR A 102 19.25 -8.49 9.46
C THR A 102 20.13 -9.27 8.48
N PRO A 103 19.52 -10.03 7.56
CA PRO A 103 20.25 -10.63 6.46
C PRO A 103 20.80 -9.56 5.50
N THR A 104 21.82 -9.92 4.73
CA THR A 104 22.24 -9.09 3.58
C THR A 104 21.11 -9.06 2.54
N ALA A 105 20.91 -7.93 1.85
CA ALA A 105 19.90 -7.86 0.77
C ALA A 105 20.18 -8.92 -0.31
N ASP A 106 21.46 -9.14 -0.65
CA ASP A 106 21.87 -10.19 -1.57
C ASP A 106 21.40 -11.61 -1.12
N ALA A 107 21.30 -11.87 0.19
CA ALA A 107 20.80 -13.15 0.69
C ALA A 107 19.28 -13.28 0.57
N VAL A 108 18.52 -12.22 0.84
CA VAL A 108 17.05 -12.27 0.80
C VAL A 108 16.51 -12.13 -0.62
N CYS A 109 16.97 -11.15 -1.40
CA CYS A 109 16.37 -10.79 -2.69
C CYS A 109 17.37 -10.78 -3.86
N GLY A 110 18.67 -11.01 -3.62
CA GLY A 110 19.69 -11.15 -4.66
C GLY A 110 19.88 -9.93 -5.55
N GLY A 111 19.66 -8.74 -4.98
CA GLY A 111 19.78 -7.46 -5.68
C GLY A 111 18.57 -6.55 -5.44
N GLN A 112 18.51 -5.44 -6.18
CA GLN A 112 17.41 -4.48 -6.10
C GLN A 112 16.09 -5.09 -6.61
N VAL A 113 14.98 -4.72 -6.00
CA VAL A 113 13.63 -5.13 -6.43
C VAL A 113 12.95 -3.98 -7.13
N LYS A 114 12.85 -4.08 -8.47
CA LYS A 114 12.24 -3.05 -9.31
C LYS A 114 10.71 -3.02 -9.13
N PRO A 115 10.08 -1.84 -9.13
CA PRO A 115 8.64 -1.73 -8.98
C PRO A 115 7.91 -2.36 -10.18
N LEU A 116 6.99 -3.28 -9.90
CA LEU A 116 6.04 -3.86 -10.85
C LEU A 116 4.67 -3.17 -10.76
N GLY A 117 4.35 -2.59 -9.61
CA GLY A 117 3.12 -1.82 -9.39
C GLY A 117 2.81 -1.65 -7.91
N VAL A 118 1.57 -1.25 -7.64
CA VAL A 118 1.08 -0.99 -6.28
C VAL A 118 0.02 -2.01 -5.88
N VAL A 119 0.15 -2.55 -4.67
CA VAL A 119 -0.85 -3.43 -4.07
C VAL A 119 -2.13 -2.66 -3.76
N TYR A 120 -3.30 -3.12 -4.21
CA TYR A 120 -4.58 -2.43 -3.94
C TYR A 120 -5.40 -3.01 -2.79
N GLN A 121 -5.08 -4.23 -2.33
CA GLN A 121 -5.77 -4.91 -1.24
C GLN A 121 -4.76 -5.52 -0.27
N PRO A 122 -5.10 -5.71 1.02
CA PRO A 122 -4.20 -6.37 1.95
C PRO A 122 -3.76 -7.75 1.43
N VAL A 123 -2.46 -8.04 1.51
CA VAL A 123 -1.91 -9.37 1.19
C VAL A 123 -1.55 -10.08 2.47
N TYR A 124 -2.12 -11.26 2.68
CA TYR A 124 -1.88 -12.09 3.85
C TYR A 124 -0.63 -12.95 3.69
N SER A 125 -0.04 -13.37 4.81
CA SER A 125 1.18 -14.19 4.78
C SER A 125 0.92 -15.53 4.08
N PHE A 126 1.80 -15.85 3.13
CA PHE A 126 1.80 -17.15 2.47
C PHE A 126 2.41 -18.26 3.35
N ASN A 127 3.05 -17.92 4.48
CA ASN A 127 3.58 -18.91 5.41
C ASN A 127 2.48 -19.87 5.90
N LEU A 128 1.28 -19.35 6.16
CA LEU A 128 0.14 -20.15 6.59
C LEU A 128 -0.35 -21.11 5.50
N GLN A 129 -0.29 -20.72 4.23
CA GLN A 129 -0.61 -21.61 3.11
C GLN A 129 0.42 -22.74 2.97
N THR A 130 1.69 -22.47 3.31
CA THR A 130 2.73 -23.52 3.31
C THR A 130 2.63 -24.48 4.50
N GLN A 131 2.13 -24.01 5.64
CA GLN A 131 1.99 -24.83 6.86
C GLN A 131 0.67 -25.60 6.91
N PHE A 132 -0.43 -25.02 6.41
CA PHE A 132 -1.77 -25.59 6.51
C PHE A 132 -2.36 -25.84 5.13
N THR A 133 -2.60 -27.10 4.78
CA THR A 133 -3.16 -27.53 3.48
C THR A 133 -4.55 -26.98 3.17
N ASN A 134 -5.27 -26.50 4.18
CA ASN A 134 -6.67 -26.08 4.08
C ASN A 134 -6.80 -24.54 4.02
N TYR A 135 -5.69 -23.82 4.17
CA TYR A 135 -5.70 -22.37 4.27
C TYR A 135 -5.59 -21.74 2.89
N LYS A 136 -6.62 -20.98 2.49
CA LYS A 136 -6.72 -20.34 1.17
C LYS A 136 -7.29 -18.92 1.30
N ARG A 137 -6.42 -17.94 1.55
CA ARG A 137 -6.78 -16.51 1.63
C ARG A 137 -6.49 -15.78 0.32
N ASN A 138 -5.29 -15.95 -0.22
CA ASN A 138 -4.81 -15.21 -1.38
C ASN A 138 -4.28 -16.18 -2.43
N GLU A 139 -5.19 -16.66 -3.30
CA GLU A 139 -4.79 -17.48 -4.46
C GLU A 139 -4.22 -16.61 -5.60
N SER A 140 -4.48 -15.30 -5.58
CA SER A 140 -3.88 -14.33 -6.50
C SER A 140 -3.66 -12.99 -5.81
N VAL A 141 -2.62 -12.27 -6.23
CA VAL A 141 -2.30 -10.92 -5.73
C VAL A 141 -2.58 -9.90 -6.81
N GLY A 142 -3.42 -8.95 -6.47
CA GLY A 142 -3.80 -7.89 -7.37
C GLY A 142 -2.84 -6.70 -7.28
N ILE A 143 -2.27 -6.32 -8.42
CA ILE A 143 -1.31 -5.22 -8.56
C ILE A 143 -1.88 -4.21 -9.56
N LEU A 144 -1.95 -2.94 -9.17
CA LEU A 144 -2.35 -1.85 -10.07
C LEU A 144 -1.14 -1.38 -10.86
N THR A 145 -1.34 -1.31 -12.17
CA THR A 145 -0.47 -0.70 -13.17
C THR A 145 -1.32 0.31 -13.95
N ASP A 146 -0.76 1.47 -14.28
CA ASP A 146 -1.46 2.54 -15.01
C ASP A 146 -2.79 3.01 -14.38
N TYR A 147 -2.72 3.45 -13.11
CA TYR A 147 -3.91 3.90 -12.39
C TYR A 147 -3.64 5.11 -11.49
N LEU A 148 -4.69 5.90 -11.27
CA LEU A 148 -4.68 6.95 -10.28
C LEU A 148 -5.06 6.34 -8.92
N ILE A 149 -4.13 6.33 -7.98
CA ILE A 149 -4.35 5.79 -6.64
C ILE A 149 -4.27 6.91 -5.60
N GLN A 150 -4.99 6.74 -4.50
CA GLN A 150 -4.83 7.55 -3.31
C GLN A 150 -4.15 6.71 -2.23
N VAL A 151 -3.05 7.21 -1.66
CA VAL A 151 -2.27 6.52 -0.63
C VAL A 151 -2.08 7.41 0.61
N PRO A 152 -2.05 6.82 1.81
CA PRO A 152 -1.69 7.57 3.02
C PRO A 152 -0.20 7.94 2.98
N VAL A 153 0.12 9.13 3.48
CA VAL A 153 1.50 9.51 3.77
C VAL A 153 1.91 8.91 5.11
N ARG A 154 2.99 8.14 5.12
CA ARG A 154 3.52 7.44 6.30
C ARG A 154 4.94 7.89 6.64
N THR A 155 5.72 8.31 5.65
CA THR A 155 7.13 8.66 5.83
C THR A 155 7.39 10.15 5.61
N SER A 156 8.50 10.65 6.14
CA SER A 156 8.99 12.01 5.88
C SER A 156 9.30 12.24 4.39
N ALA A 157 9.78 11.22 3.70
CA ALA A 157 10.03 11.26 2.25
C ALA A 157 8.71 11.41 1.46
N GLU A 158 7.64 10.74 1.89
CA GLU A 158 6.31 10.89 1.31
C GLU A 158 5.69 12.26 1.62
N HIS A 159 5.92 12.80 2.83
CA HIS A 159 5.49 14.16 3.19
C HIS A 159 6.15 15.24 2.31
N ALA A 160 7.37 14.99 1.82
CA ALA A 160 8.08 15.91 0.96
C ALA A 160 7.50 15.97 -0.47
N ILE A 161 6.75 14.95 -0.91
CA ILE A 161 6.21 14.87 -2.27
C ILE A 161 5.17 15.97 -2.52
N GLN A 162 5.38 16.76 -3.57
CA GLN A 162 4.48 17.82 -4.03
C GLN A 162 3.78 17.45 -5.34
N PRO A 163 2.63 18.09 -5.65
CA PRO A 163 1.98 17.94 -6.95
C PRO A 163 2.92 18.29 -8.10
N GLY A 164 3.01 17.41 -9.09
CA GLY A 164 3.90 17.55 -10.23
C GLY A 164 5.21 16.76 -10.11
N ASP A 165 5.61 16.34 -8.91
CA ASP A 165 6.83 15.57 -8.70
C ASP A 165 6.75 14.19 -9.33
N LEU A 166 7.86 13.75 -9.94
CA LEU A 166 8.03 12.34 -10.28
C LEU A 166 8.23 11.55 -9.00
N VAL A 167 7.50 10.46 -8.87
CA VAL A 167 7.49 9.63 -7.67
C VAL A 167 8.25 8.35 -7.97
N MET A 168 9.09 7.92 -7.04
CA MET A 168 9.87 6.70 -7.12
C MET A 168 9.80 5.91 -5.82
N VAL A 169 10.32 4.69 -5.83
CA VAL A 169 10.55 3.89 -4.62
C VAL A 169 11.51 4.62 -3.68
N ASN A 170 11.24 4.61 -2.37
CA ASN A 170 12.13 5.13 -1.34
C ASN A 170 13.47 4.35 -1.32
N LYS A 171 14.55 5.04 -1.67
CA LYS A 171 15.91 4.47 -1.78
C LYS A 171 16.60 4.29 -0.45
N THR A 172 16.25 5.09 0.56
CA THR A 172 16.91 5.07 1.87
C THR A 172 16.28 4.04 2.81
N ALA A 173 15.13 3.50 2.45
CA ALA A 173 14.46 2.46 3.20
C ALA A 173 15.28 1.16 3.19
N ASN A 174 15.44 0.55 4.37
CA ASN A 174 16.19 -0.69 4.57
C ASN A 174 15.54 -1.66 5.56
N ARG A 175 14.32 -1.36 6.02
CA ARG A 175 13.59 -2.15 7.01
C ARG A 175 12.23 -2.54 6.44
N TYR A 176 11.76 -3.74 6.77
CA TYR A 176 10.41 -4.15 6.41
C TYR A 176 9.74 -4.89 7.56
N GLY A 177 8.45 -4.67 7.78
CA GLY A 177 7.65 -5.34 8.81
C GLY A 177 6.87 -4.35 9.67
N ARG A 178 6.51 -4.75 10.89
CA ARG A 178 5.68 -3.92 11.76
C ARG A 178 6.36 -2.59 12.11
N ILE A 179 5.62 -1.50 11.94
CA ILE A 179 6.06 -0.16 12.36
C ILE A 179 5.87 -0.04 13.88
N ALA A 180 6.96 0.06 14.63
CA ALA A 180 6.92 0.23 16.09
C ALA A 180 6.85 1.72 16.52
N SER A 181 7.27 2.64 15.64
CA SER A 181 7.22 4.08 15.86
C SER A 181 7.15 4.86 14.54
N ALA A 182 6.75 6.14 14.59
CA ALA A 182 6.77 7.02 13.43
C ALA A 182 8.19 7.20 12.84
N THR A 183 9.24 7.04 13.66
CA THR A 183 10.63 7.05 13.20
C THR A 183 10.92 5.83 12.32
N ASP A 184 10.44 4.65 12.72
CA ASP A 184 10.64 3.40 11.96
C ASP A 184 9.94 3.40 10.61
N ALA A 185 8.87 4.19 10.48
CA ALA A 185 8.16 4.34 9.22
C ALA A 185 9.07 4.86 8.10
N ASN A 186 10.03 5.74 8.41
CA ASN A 186 10.95 6.32 7.42
C ASN A 186 11.88 5.30 6.75
N SER A 187 12.09 4.16 7.40
CA SER A 187 12.95 3.09 6.89
C SER A 187 12.18 1.98 6.18
N GLN A 188 10.86 2.09 6.01
CA GLN A 188 10.01 1.04 5.46
C GLN A 188 10.17 0.87 3.94
N LEU A 189 10.50 -0.35 3.50
CA LEU A 189 10.55 -0.70 2.08
C LEU A 189 9.16 -0.59 1.43
N GLY A 190 9.13 -0.40 0.09
CA GLY A 190 7.88 -0.29 -0.67
C GLY A 190 7.11 1.02 -0.43
N THR A 191 7.75 2.04 0.15
CA THR A 191 7.22 3.41 0.32
C THR A 191 7.66 4.32 -0.82
N PHE A 192 7.02 5.49 -0.93
CA PHE A 192 7.29 6.45 -2.00
C PHE A 192 8.30 7.53 -1.58
N GLN A 193 8.98 8.13 -2.55
CA GLN A 193 9.72 9.38 -2.39
C GLN A 193 9.67 10.20 -3.69
N ALA A 194 9.95 11.50 -3.61
CA ALA A 194 10.15 12.32 -4.81
C ALA A 194 11.48 11.95 -5.48
N TRP A 195 11.48 11.85 -6.81
CA TRP A 195 12.71 11.71 -7.59
C TRP A 195 13.38 13.07 -7.75
N ASP A 196 14.61 13.17 -7.28
CA ASP A 196 15.40 14.41 -7.27
C ASP A 196 16.21 14.64 -8.57
N GLY A 197 16.14 13.73 -9.53
CA GLY A 197 16.87 13.82 -10.80
C GLY A 197 18.39 13.61 -10.68
N SER A 198 18.90 13.25 -9.49
CA SER A 198 20.33 13.24 -9.20
C SER A 198 21.09 12.08 -9.83
N THR A 199 20.43 10.92 -10.01
CA THR A 199 21.07 9.69 -10.52
C THR A 199 20.25 9.08 -11.65
N VAL A 200 20.87 8.93 -12.83
CA VAL A 200 20.20 8.38 -14.03
C VAL A 200 19.74 6.93 -13.83
N GLY A 201 20.47 6.15 -13.02
CA GLY A 201 20.09 4.78 -12.66
C GLY A 201 18.79 4.66 -11.87
N ASP A 202 18.31 5.75 -11.25
CA ASP A 202 17.08 5.72 -10.44
C ASP A 202 15.81 5.68 -11.28
N LEU A 203 15.91 5.95 -12.59
CA LEU A 203 14.77 5.99 -13.49
C LEU A 203 14.00 4.67 -13.52
N GLU A 204 14.67 3.54 -13.29
CA GLU A 204 14.03 2.23 -13.24
C GLU A 204 13.20 1.99 -11.97
N PHE A 205 13.30 2.88 -10.99
CA PHE A 205 12.51 2.87 -9.75
C PHE A 205 11.43 3.95 -9.72
N VAL A 206 11.34 4.77 -10.77
CA VAL A 206 10.27 5.76 -10.93
C VAL A 206 8.97 5.03 -11.25
N VAL A 207 7.92 5.35 -10.50
CA VAL A 207 6.62 4.66 -10.58
C VAL A 207 5.51 5.52 -11.15
N GLY A 208 5.76 6.82 -11.33
CA GLY A 208 4.78 7.73 -11.88
C GLY A 208 4.94 9.17 -11.42
N ARG A 209 3.83 9.89 -11.29
CA ARG A 209 3.81 11.31 -10.92
C ARG A 209 2.76 11.60 -9.86
N CYS A 210 3.09 12.47 -8.90
CA CYS A 210 2.14 12.99 -7.94
C CYS A 210 1.20 13.97 -8.64
N PHE A 211 -0.10 13.67 -8.59
CA PHE A 211 -1.14 14.54 -9.13
C PHE A 211 -1.64 15.53 -8.08
N ASN A 212 -1.81 15.08 -6.84
CA ASN A 212 -2.31 15.90 -5.75
C ASN A 212 -1.70 15.48 -4.40
N SER A 213 -1.56 16.43 -3.48
CA SER A 213 -1.16 16.23 -2.10
C SER A 213 -1.99 17.17 -1.24
N PHE A 214 -2.76 16.63 -0.31
CA PHE A 214 -3.65 17.44 0.53
C PHE A 214 -3.68 16.95 1.97
N VAL A 215 -3.93 17.89 2.88
CA VAL A 215 -4.09 17.61 4.31
C VAL A 215 -5.56 17.24 4.55
N PHE A 216 -5.83 15.97 4.85
CA PHE A 216 -7.19 15.49 5.07
C PHE A 216 -7.61 15.53 6.54
N ALA A 217 -6.65 15.45 7.46
CA ALA A 217 -6.89 15.55 8.90
C ALA A 217 -5.72 16.25 9.61
N THR A 218 -5.97 16.72 10.83
CA THR A 218 -4.97 17.28 11.76
C THR A 218 -5.08 16.59 13.10
N GLY A 219 -3.99 16.43 13.85
CA GLY A 219 -3.99 15.84 15.18
C GLY A 219 -2.65 16.03 15.89
N ALA A 220 -2.24 15.03 16.67
CA ALA A 220 -0.97 15.04 17.37
C ALA A 220 0.21 15.00 16.38
N ASN A 221 1.39 15.45 16.82
CA ASN A 221 2.59 15.45 15.99
C ASN A 221 3.19 14.05 15.91
N THR A 222 3.63 13.64 14.71
CA THR A 222 4.33 12.36 14.49
C THR A 222 3.57 11.13 15.03
N SER A 223 2.25 11.16 14.96
CA SER A 223 1.36 10.09 15.43
C SER A 223 0.76 9.31 14.28
N ILE A 224 0.47 8.03 14.50
CA ILE A 224 -0.28 7.19 13.57
C ILE A 224 -1.77 7.51 13.76
N LEU A 225 -2.48 7.76 12.67
CA LEU A 225 -3.86 8.25 12.72
C LEU A 225 -4.81 7.35 13.51
N LYS A 226 -4.70 6.02 13.35
CA LYS A 226 -5.53 5.05 14.07
C LYS A 226 -5.39 5.13 15.60
N ASP A 227 -4.25 5.62 16.09
CA ASP A 227 -3.92 5.68 17.52
C ASP A 227 -4.09 7.11 18.08
N ASP A 228 -4.43 8.09 17.23
CA ASP A 228 -4.54 9.50 17.60
C ASP A 228 -5.98 9.90 17.94
N SER A 229 -6.26 9.99 19.24
CA SER A 229 -7.56 10.42 19.77
C SER A 229 -7.87 11.91 19.57
N THR A 230 -6.89 12.71 19.12
CA THR A 230 -7.04 14.14 18.84
C THR A 230 -7.30 14.44 17.37
N ALA A 231 -7.27 13.42 16.51
CA ALA A 231 -7.42 13.57 15.08
C ALA A 231 -8.78 14.16 14.68
N ALA A 232 -8.75 15.17 13.82
CA ALA A 232 -9.92 15.87 13.30
C ALA A 232 -9.80 16.09 11.79
N ILE A 233 -10.89 15.81 11.05
CA ILE A 233 -10.95 16.00 9.60
C ILE A 233 -10.94 17.51 9.23
N THR A 234 -10.12 17.87 8.24
CA THR A 234 -10.04 19.25 7.74
C THR A 234 -11.21 19.58 6.82
N SER A 235 -11.37 20.86 6.44
CA SER A 235 -12.32 21.26 5.39
C SER A 235 -11.99 20.60 4.04
N ALA A 236 -10.71 20.51 3.68
CA ALA A 236 -10.27 19.84 2.46
C ALA A 236 -10.59 18.34 2.48
N GLY A 237 -10.32 17.66 3.61
CA GLY A 237 -10.70 16.26 3.79
C GLY A 237 -12.21 16.03 3.68
N ARG A 238 -13.02 16.91 4.28
CA ARG A 238 -14.49 16.82 4.17
C ARG A 238 -14.98 16.95 2.74
N GLU A 239 -14.43 17.88 1.95
CA GLU A 239 -14.85 18.03 0.55
C GLU A 239 -14.41 16.83 -0.31
N GLU A 240 -13.20 16.30 -0.11
CA GLU A 240 -12.74 15.10 -0.79
C GLU A 240 -13.63 13.88 -0.48
N PHE A 241 -14.00 13.70 0.80
CA PHE A 241 -14.75 12.53 1.27
C PHE A 241 -16.27 12.71 1.24
N LYS A 242 -16.78 13.86 0.77
CA LYS A 242 -18.21 14.18 0.69
C LYS A 242 -19.05 13.15 -0.07
N GLY A 243 -18.43 12.42 -1.00
CA GLY A 243 -19.07 11.32 -1.74
C GLY A 243 -19.24 10.05 -0.91
N LEU A 244 -18.40 9.84 0.11
CA LEU A 244 -18.43 8.70 1.02
C LEU A 244 -19.51 8.85 2.10
N ASP A 245 -19.91 10.08 2.42
CA ASP A 245 -21.05 10.38 3.31
C ASP A 245 -22.38 9.78 2.82
N LYS A 246 -22.48 9.45 1.52
CA LYS A 246 -23.65 8.76 0.94
C LYS A 246 -23.65 7.25 1.18
N VAL A 247 -22.54 6.67 1.64
CA VAL A 247 -22.44 5.28 2.10
C VAL A 247 -22.77 5.24 3.59
N GLN A 248 -23.93 5.78 3.95
CA GLN A 248 -24.47 5.59 5.30
C GLN A 248 -25.16 4.22 5.33
N THR A 249 -24.44 3.18 5.72
CA THR A 249 -25.10 1.95 6.17
C THR A 249 -25.78 2.26 7.50
N VAL A 250 -27.12 2.34 7.46
CA VAL A 250 -28.10 2.33 8.57
C VAL A 250 -27.58 2.85 9.93
N PRO A 251 -28.04 4.03 10.39
CA PRO A 251 -27.74 4.52 11.75
C PRO A 251 -28.11 3.48 12.82
N GLY A 252 -27.13 3.09 13.65
CA GLY A 252 -27.35 2.22 14.82
C GLY A 252 -26.62 0.87 14.83
N LEU A 253 -25.90 0.49 13.76
CA LEU A 253 -25.22 -0.81 13.66
C LEU A 253 -23.70 -0.80 13.96
N GLY A 254 -23.11 0.36 14.26
CA GLY A 254 -21.70 0.44 14.70
C GLY A 254 -20.68 -0.12 13.70
N LEU A 255 -20.96 -0.05 12.39
CA LEU A 255 -20.05 -0.51 11.34
C LEU A 255 -19.32 0.65 10.65
N ALA A 256 -18.16 0.33 10.05
CA ALA A 256 -17.06 1.20 9.63
C ALA A 256 -17.43 2.64 9.21
N GLY A 257 -16.83 3.62 9.89
CA GLY A 257 -16.95 5.06 9.59
C GLY A 257 -17.31 5.92 10.81
N SER A 258 -18.10 5.40 11.75
CA SER A 258 -18.48 6.14 12.97
C SER A 258 -17.34 6.26 13.98
N GLY A 259 -16.45 5.26 14.03
CA GLY A 259 -15.25 5.28 14.88
C GLY A 259 -14.06 6.03 14.26
N THR A 260 -14.07 6.29 12.95
CA THR A 260 -12.99 6.97 12.22
C THR A 260 -13.31 8.43 11.87
N GLY A 261 -14.42 8.97 12.38
CA GLY A 261 -14.82 10.36 12.14
C GLY A 261 -15.07 10.70 10.66
N GLY A 262 -15.45 9.71 9.84
CA GLY A 262 -15.63 9.87 8.39
C GLY A 262 -14.36 9.68 7.55
N ILE A 263 -13.23 9.26 8.16
CA ILE A 263 -11.99 8.99 7.43
C ILE A 263 -12.03 7.56 6.82
N PRO A 264 -11.66 7.40 5.53
CA PRO A 264 -11.57 6.09 4.89
C PRO A 264 -10.57 5.15 5.55
N ALA A 265 -10.91 3.86 5.61
CA ALA A 265 -10.08 2.84 6.27
C ALA A 265 -8.65 2.74 5.69
N TRP A 266 -8.47 2.97 4.38
CA TRP A 266 -7.15 2.92 3.75
C TRP A 266 -6.23 4.08 4.11
N LEU A 267 -6.74 5.13 4.76
CA LEU A 267 -5.95 6.27 5.25
C LEU A 267 -5.60 6.16 6.73
N THR A 268 -6.07 5.13 7.44
CA THR A 268 -5.87 4.97 8.89
C THR A 268 -4.42 4.71 9.30
N SER A 269 -3.57 4.27 8.37
CA SER A 269 -2.13 4.11 8.59
C SER A 269 -1.32 5.38 8.33
N ALA A 270 -1.96 6.51 7.97
CA ALA A 270 -1.27 7.78 7.79
C ALA A 270 -0.57 8.24 9.08
N ILE A 271 0.59 8.87 8.91
CA ILE A 271 1.39 9.42 10.01
C ILE A 271 1.47 10.92 9.85
N SER A 272 1.16 11.66 10.91
CA SER A 272 1.18 13.12 10.88
C SER A 272 2.60 13.68 10.76
N ASP A 273 2.74 14.83 10.10
CA ASP A 273 4.01 15.56 10.07
C ASP A 273 4.33 16.20 11.44
N GLY A 274 5.47 16.90 11.54
CA GLY A 274 5.86 17.63 12.75
C GLY A 274 4.93 18.79 13.12
N SER A 275 3.95 19.13 12.27
CA SER A 275 2.89 20.11 12.51
C SER A 275 1.52 19.47 12.76
N GLY A 276 1.47 18.14 12.91
CA GLY A 276 0.24 17.41 13.20
C GLY A 276 -0.66 17.20 11.97
N ASN A 277 -0.17 17.41 10.74
CA ASN A 277 -0.99 17.24 9.54
C ASN A 277 -0.90 15.81 8.99
N TYR A 278 -2.05 15.19 8.79
CA TYR A 278 -2.19 13.94 8.04
C TYR A 278 -2.45 14.23 6.57
N ARG A 279 -1.61 13.66 5.70
CA ARG A 279 -1.66 13.89 4.25
C ARG A 279 -2.00 12.62 3.49
N ALA A 280 -2.67 12.82 2.36
CA ALA A 280 -2.88 11.79 1.36
C ALA A 280 -2.26 12.26 0.04
N LEU A 281 -1.63 11.33 -0.68
CA LEU A 281 -1.10 11.55 -2.02
C LEU A 281 -2.02 10.90 -3.03
N THR A 282 -2.32 11.63 -4.09
CA THR A 282 -2.92 11.08 -5.29
C THR A 282 -1.83 10.90 -6.32
N ILE A 283 -1.48 9.65 -6.63
CA ILE A 283 -0.38 9.29 -7.51
C ILE A 283 -0.95 8.69 -8.79
N LEU A 284 -0.53 9.24 -9.93
CA LEU A 284 -0.69 8.56 -11.22
C LEU A 284 0.45 7.56 -11.34
N VAL A 285 0.16 6.29 -11.04
CA VAL A 285 1.11 5.18 -11.25
C VAL A 285 1.18 4.92 -12.75
N ARG A 286 2.39 4.93 -13.30
CA ARG A 286 2.70 4.63 -14.69
C ARG A 286 4.10 4.05 -14.77
N LEU A 287 4.19 2.77 -15.12
CA LEU A 287 5.42 1.97 -15.15
C LEU A 287 5.80 1.60 -16.58
#